data_AF-A0A953XVM9-F1
#
_entry.id   AF-A0A953XVM9-F1
#
_cell.length_a   1.000
_cell.length_b   1.000
_cell.length_c   1.000
_cell.angle_alpha   90.00
_cell.angle_beta   90.00
_cell.angle_gamma   90.00
#
_symmetry.space_group_name_H-M   'P 1'
#
loop_
_entity.id
_entity.type
_entity.pdbx_description
1 polymer ?
#
loop_
_entity_poly.entity_id
_entity_poly.type
_entity_poly.pdbx_seq_one_letter_code
_entity_poly.pdbx_strand_id
1 'polypeptide(L)' 'MKYALACLIALGLFVALSGDTDAQRKRTSPFSEFHKKTELAVGKSSPAMHLKDVDDNEVNLRDYLGRWVFIEFGSYT' A
#
# COMPACT_ATOMS: atom_id res chain seq x y z
N MET A 1 -57.34 1.26 5.50
CA MET A 1 -56.14 2.12 5.39
C MET A 1 -55.00 1.62 6.29
N LYS A 2 -54.73 0.30 6.35
CA LYS A 2 -53.69 -0.28 7.25
C LYS A 2 -52.37 -0.62 6.53
N TYR A 3 -52.38 -0.67 5.20
CA TYR A 3 -51.23 -1.12 4.40
C TYR A 3 -50.32 0.01 3.90
N ALA A 4 -50.78 1.27 3.93
CA ALA A 4 -49.99 2.42 3.51
C ALA A 4 -48.84 2.74 4.47
N LEU A 5 -49.06 2.56 5.78
CA LEU A 5 -48.05 2.80 6.80
C LEU A 5 -46.94 1.74 6.80
N ALA A 6 -47.30 0.48 6.50
CA ALA A 6 -46.33 -0.62 6.39
C ALA A 6 -45.37 -0.45 5.20
N CYS A 7 -45.84 0.15 4.09
CA CYS A 7 -45.04 0.36 2.90
C CYS A 7 -43.97 1.45 3.09
N LEU A 8 -44.30 2.52 3.83
CA LEU A 8 -43.36 3.60 4.14
C LEU A 8 -42.25 3.16 5.10
N ILE A 9 -42.56 2.30 6.06
CA ILE A 9 -41.56 1.73 7.00
C ILE A 9 -40.62 0.78 6.24
N ALA A 10 -41.15 -0.04 5.33
CA ALA A 10 -40.34 -0.93 4.51
C ALA A 10 -39.39 -0.17 3.56
N LEU A 11 -39.83 0.96 3.00
CA LEU A 11 -39.01 1.79 2.13
C LEU A 11 -37.89 2.53 2.89
N GLY A 12 -38.18 3.00 4.11
CA GLY A 12 -37.19 3.65 4.98
C GLY A 12 -36.11 2.69 5.50
N LEU A 13 -36.48 1.43 5.78
CA LEU A 13 -35.54 0.41 6.24
C LEU A 13 -34.58 -0.05 5.12
N PHE A 14 -35.03 -0.03 3.86
CA PHE A 14 -34.20 -0.43 2.72
C PHE A 14 -33.14 0.63 2.36
N VAL A 15 -33.48 1.92 2.53
CA VAL A 15 -32.53 3.02 2.29
C VAL A 15 -31.44 3.08 3.38
N ALA A 16 -31.76 2.74 4.63
CA ALA A 16 -30.78 2.72 5.72
C ALA A 16 -29.79 1.53 5.65
N LEU A 17 -30.12 0.46 4.93
CA LEU A 17 -29.22 -0.68 4.72
C LEU A 17 -28.29 -0.52 3.52
N SER A 18 -28.46 0.56 2.74
CA SER A 18 -27.64 0.84 1.55
C SER A 18 -26.55 1.88 1.80
N GLY A 19 -26.45 2.38 3.04
CA GLY A 19 -25.33 3.19 3.50
C GLY A 19 -24.18 2.30 3.95
N ASP A 20 -22.96 2.67 3.55
CA ASP A 20 -21.69 2.02 3.87
C ASP A 20 -21.34 0.76 3.06
N THR A 21 -20.76 1.00 1.88
CA THR A 21 -19.38 0.55 1.64
C THR A 21 -18.70 1.50 0.66
N ASP A 22 -18.48 2.74 1.11
CA ASP A 22 -17.34 3.54 0.66
C ASP A 22 -16.06 2.89 1.21
N ALA A 23 -15.69 1.78 0.60
CA ALA A 23 -14.33 1.29 0.63
C ALA A 23 -13.98 0.96 -0.82
N GLN A 24 -13.85 2.02 -1.62
CA GLN A 24 -12.82 2.11 -2.63
C GLN A 24 -11.50 1.69 -1.97
N ARG A 25 -11.28 0.38 -1.89
CA ARG A 25 -9.98 -0.22 -1.63
C ARG A 25 -9.18 0.15 -2.86
N LYS A 26 -8.62 1.37 -2.86
CA LYS A 26 -7.43 1.70 -3.63
C LYS A 26 -6.53 0.50 -3.38
N ARG A 27 -6.41 -0.36 -4.38
CA ARG A 27 -5.30 -1.28 -4.47
C ARG A 27 -4.11 -0.36 -4.70
N THR A 28 -3.67 0.27 -3.62
CA THR A 28 -2.33 0.81 -3.48
C THR A 28 -1.49 -0.41 -3.76
N SER A 29 -1.05 -0.53 -5.02
CA SER A 29 -0.06 -1.53 -5.38
C SER A 29 1.02 -1.42 -4.31
N PRO A 30 1.56 -2.52 -3.78
CA PRO A 30 2.72 -2.45 -2.89
C PRO A 30 3.89 -1.70 -3.56
N PHE A 31 3.78 -1.44 -4.88
CA PHE A 31 4.70 -0.63 -5.66
C PHE A 31 4.29 0.84 -5.93
N SER A 32 3.10 1.31 -5.53
CA SER A 32 2.68 2.68 -5.85
C SER A 32 3.40 3.78 -5.05
N GLU A 33 4.12 3.42 -3.99
CA GLU A 33 4.97 4.35 -3.23
C GLU A 33 6.39 4.52 -3.82
N PHE A 34 6.81 3.71 -4.81
CA PHE A 34 8.13 3.85 -5.43
C PHE A 34 8.27 5.11 -6.31
N HIS A 35 7.22 5.91 -6.47
CA HIS A 35 7.27 7.16 -7.24
C HIS A 35 7.80 8.36 -6.46
N LYS A 36 8.28 8.18 -5.22
CA LYS A 36 9.05 9.24 -4.55
C LYS A 36 10.43 9.31 -5.21
N LYS A 37 10.60 10.29 -6.11
CA LYS A 37 11.85 10.58 -6.83
C LYS A 37 12.98 10.75 -5.82
N THR A 38 13.74 9.68 -5.60
CA THR A 38 14.89 9.69 -4.73
C THR A 38 16.07 10.18 -5.56
N GLU A 39 16.70 11.27 -5.14
CA GLU A 39 17.83 11.84 -5.85
C GLU A 39 19.06 10.94 -5.64
N LEU A 40 19.33 10.08 -6.62
CA LEU A 40 20.54 9.26 -6.67
C LEU A 40 21.63 10.07 -7.37
N ALA A 41 22.67 10.45 -6.64
CA ALA A 41 23.80 11.19 -7.19
C ALA A 41 25.12 10.73 -6.55
N VAL A 42 26.19 10.75 -7.34
CA VAL A 42 27.55 10.36 -6.88
C VAL A 42 27.99 11.27 -5.73
N GLY A 43 28.55 10.67 -4.67
CA GLY A 43 29.01 11.40 -3.49
C GLY A 43 27.91 11.82 -2.51
N LYS A 44 26.63 11.57 -2.82
CA LYS A 44 25.54 11.68 -1.84
C LYS A 44 25.39 10.38 -1.05
N SER A 45 24.83 10.49 0.16
CA SER A 45 24.48 9.30 0.94
C SER A 45 23.47 8.45 0.18
N SER A 46 23.71 7.13 0.18
CA SER A 46 22.73 6.17 -0.34
C SER A 46 21.42 6.27 0.44
N PRO A 47 20.25 6.05 -0.20
CA PRO A 47 18.97 5.98 0.50
C PRO A 47 18.94 4.86 1.53
N ALA A 48 18.13 5.01 2.57
CA ALA A 48 17.82 3.91 3.47
C ALA A 48 17.07 2.83 2.68
N MET A 49 17.49 1.58 2.85
CA MET A 49 16.93 0.42 2.15
C MET A 49 16.69 -0.68 3.16
N HIS A 50 15.44 -1.14 3.22
CA HIS A 50 14.98 -2.26 4.03
C HIS A 50 14.34 -3.24 3.06
N LEU A 51 14.95 -4.41 2.92
CA LEU A 51 14.50 -5.48 2.04
C LEU A 51 14.33 -6.76 2.84
N LYS A 52 13.62 -7.70 2.26
CA LYS A 52 13.66 -9.10 2.67
C LYS A 52 14.46 -9.90 1.65
N ASP A 53 15.27 -10.84 2.12
CA ASP A 53 15.90 -11.82 1.26
C ASP A 53 14.95 -12.98 0.90
N VAL A 54 15.46 -13.98 0.19
CA VAL A 54 14.68 -15.15 -0.26
C VAL A 54 14.29 -16.09 0.89
N ASP A 55 14.95 -15.97 2.04
CA ASP A 55 14.72 -16.75 3.25
C ASP A 55 13.93 -15.95 4.29
N ASP A 56 13.28 -14.85 3.87
CA ASP A 56 12.48 -13.93 4.69
C ASP A 56 13.27 -13.15 5.76
N ASN A 57 14.61 -13.18 5.73
CA ASN A 57 15.43 -12.39 6.66
C ASN A 57 15.39 -10.90 6.28
N GLU A 58 15.42 -10.05 7.29
CA GLU A 58 15.53 -8.61 7.08
C GLU A 58 16.95 -8.22 6.69
N VAL A 59 17.07 -7.46 5.60
CA VAL A 59 18.33 -6.89 5.12
C VAL A 59 18.22 -5.38 5.14
N ASN A 60 19.07 -4.72 5.93
CA ASN A 60 19.17 -3.27 5.99
C ASN A 60 20.51 -2.81 5.42
N LEU A 61 20.49 -1.85 4.49
CA LEU A 61 21.74 -1.29 3.96
C LEU A 61 22.62 -0.63 5.04
N ARG A 62 22.01 -0.17 6.14
CA ARG A 62 22.75 0.41 7.29
C ARG A 62 23.67 -0.59 7.98
N ASP A 63 23.42 -1.89 7.86
CA ASP A 63 24.24 -2.92 8.50
C ASP A 63 25.61 -3.08 7.83
N TYR A 64 25.79 -2.47 6.65
CA TYR A 64 27.02 -2.51 5.86
C TYR A 64 27.85 -1.23 5.93
N LEU A 65 27.58 -0.33 6.88
CA LEU A 65 28.38 0.89 7.08
C LEU A 65 29.87 0.56 7.26
N GLY A 66 30.74 1.33 6.59
CA GLY A 66 32.19 1.12 6.61
C GLY A 66 32.69 0.04 5.64
N ARG A 67 31.80 -0.55 4.82
CA ARG A 67 32.15 -1.54 3.79
C ARG A 67 31.80 -1.01 2.40
N TRP A 68 32.54 -1.45 1.38
CA TRP A 68 32.14 -1.25 0.00
C TRP A 68 30.98 -2.19 -0.34
N VAL A 69 29.90 -1.62 -0.88
CA VAL A 69 28.68 -2.35 -1.25
C VAL A 69 28.35 -2.05 -2.71
N PHE A 70 28.03 -3.09 -3.46
CA PHE A 70 27.52 -3.01 -4.83
C PHE A 70 26.05 -3.44 -4.82
N ILE A 71 25.16 -2.67 -5.47
CA ILE A 71 23.73 -2.94 -5.53
C ILE A 71 23.32 -3.00 -6.99
N GLU A 72 22.66 -4.09 -7.38
CA GLU A 72 22.13 -4.33 -8.72
C GLU A 72 20.61 -4.44 -8.65
N PHE A 73 19.91 -3.79 -9.60
CA PHE A 73 18.47 -3.90 -9.76
C PHE A 73 18.18 -4.71 -11.02
N GLY A 74 17.52 -5.86 -10.87
CA GLY A 74 17.16 -6.75 -11.97
C GLY A 74 15.75 -7.30 -11.81
N SER A 75 15.26 -7.98 -12.86
CA SER A 75 13.99 -8.70 -12.85
C SER A 75 14.19 -10.04 -13.56
N TYR A 76 13.58 -11.09 -13.03
CA TYR A 76 13.40 -12.34 -13.77
C TYR A 76 12.20 -12.17 -14.70
N THR A 77 12.37 -12.50 -15.97
CA THR A 77 11.31 -12.49 -17.00
C THR A 77 10.80 -13.88 -17.24
#